data_AF-A0A3L7P4A2-F1
#
_entry.id   AF-A0A3L7P4A2-F1
#
_cell.length_a   1.000
_cell.length_b   1.000
_cell.length_c   1.000
_cell.angle_alpha   90.00
_cell.angle_beta   90.00
_cell.angle_gamma   90.00
#
_symmetry.space_group_name_H-M   'P 1'
#
loop_
_entity.id
_entity.type
_entity.pdbx_description
1 polymer ?
#
loop_
_entity_poly.entity_id
_entity_poly.type
_entity_poly.pdbx_seq_one_letter_code
_entity_poly.pdbx_strand_id
1 'polypeptide(L)'
;MCAQIIAVCLVAYTSAVLNYGCDLKDSMMRRNLLILCALVWGAGPVAAVPQTLDAKLPPAPEPTVHPLISRIAFGSCQTQDEPLPILRTVLEWEPELFIYLGDNIYGDTNDMAVLEAKYAKLGAKKEFKALRASVPTIATWDDHDYGANDAGKDSPFRKESKDIFLKFWNEPNPSLRRDHDGI
;
A
#
# COMPACT_ATOMS: atom_id res chain seq x y z
N MET A 1 -11.51 -17.08 -24.78
CA MET A 1 -11.65 -15.60 -24.81
C MET A 1 -11.57 -15.15 -23.37
N CYS A 2 -10.42 -14.62 -22.93
CA CYS A 2 -10.35 -14.06 -21.58
C CYS A 2 -10.92 -12.63 -21.63
N ALA A 3 -11.87 -12.35 -20.76
CA ALA A 3 -12.47 -11.02 -20.66
C ALA A 3 -11.54 -10.14 -19.83
N GLN A 4 -11.19 -8.96 -20.34
CA GLN A 4 -10.56 -7.93 -19.53
C GLN A 4 -11.54 -7.54 -18.42
N ILE A 5 -11.23 -7.90 -17.17
CA ILE A 5 -12.03 -7.48 -16.03
C ILE A 5 -11.41 -6.19 -15.54
N ILE A 6 -12.14 -5.09 -15.64
CA ILE A 6 -11.79 -3.84 -14.97
C ILE A 6 -13.00 -3.42 -14.15
N ALA A 7 -12.77 -3.21 -12.85
CA ALA A 7 -13.75 -2.62 -11.98
C ALA A 7 -13.18 -1.39 -11.28
N VAL A 8 -14.10 -0.48 -11.00
CA VAL A 8 -13.82 0.86 -10.53
C VAL A 8 -14.59 1.01 -9.23
N CYS A 9 -13.88 1.25 -8.13
CA CYS A 9 -14.48 1.36 -6.81
C CYS A 9 -14.34 2.78 -6.28
N LEU A 10 -15.47 3.45 -6.05
CA LEU A 10 -15.51 4.67 -5.25
C LEU A 10 -15.59 4.27 -3.78
N VAL A 11 -14.51 4.49 -3.02
CA VAL A 11 -14.53 4.31 -1.57
C VAL A 11 -15.19 5.53 -0.96
N ALA A 12 -16.52 5.48 -0.80
CA ALA A 12 -17.25 6.52 -0.09
C ALA A 12 -17.09 6.33 1.43
N TYR A 13 -16.24 7.14 2.07
CA TYR A 13 -16.24 7.26 3.52
C TYR A 13 -17.41 8.16 3.94
N THR A 14 -18.52 7.58 4.38
CA THR A 14 -19.53 8.31 5.16
C THR A 14 -19.07 8.36 6.62
N SER A 15 -18.46 9.48 7.03
CA SER A 15 -18.21 9.75 8.45
C SER A 15 -19.53 10.05 9.17
N ALA A 16 -20.26 9.01 9.57
CA ALA A 16 -21.32 9.14 10.56
C ALA A 16 -20.68 9.11 11.96
N VAL A 17 -20.40 10.29 12.52
CA VAL A 17 -20.05 10.44 13.94
C VAL A 17 -21.31 10.17 14.75
N LEU A 18 -21.46 8.95 15.26
CA LEU A 18 -22.46 8.63 16.28
C LEU A 18 -21.92 9.09 17.64
N ASN A 19 -22.40 10.25 18.09
CA ASN A 19 -22.28 10.71 19.46
C ASN A 19 -23.00 9.72 20.40
N TYR A 20 -22.23 8.93 21.15
CA TYR A 20 -22.71 8.34 22.40
C TYR A 20 -21.94 8.97 23.56
N GLY A 21 -22.57 9.96 24.17
CA GLY A 21 -22.19 10.43 25.50
C GLY A 21 -22.55 9.36 26.53
N CYS A 22 -21.60 9.03 27.41
CA CYS A 22 -21.91 8.31 28.64
C CYS A 22 -21.26 9.08 29.79
N ASP A 23 -22.11 9.80 30.50
CA ASP A 23 -21.89 10.48 31.77
C ASP A 23 -21.85 9.43 32.89
N LEU A 24 -20.81 9.45 33.71
CA LEU A 24 -20.81 8.77 35.00
C LEU A 24 -20.00 9.59 36.00
N LYS A 25 -20.74 10.29 36.85
CA LYS A 25 -20.26 10.96 38.06
C LYS A 25 -20.18 10.00 39.25
N ASP A 26 -19.28 10.37 40.15
CA ASP A 26 -19.22 10.14 41.60
C ASP A 26 -18.91 8.74 42.15
N SER A 27 -17.80 8.64 42.92
CA SER A 27 -17.83 8.27 44.35
C SER A 27 -16.42 8.12 44.95
N MET A 28 -16.06 9.08 45.80
CA MET A 28 -15.50 8.92 47.15
C MET A 28 -14.37 7.90 47.46
N MET A 29 -13.18 8.45 47.74
CA MET A 29 -12.61 8.61 49.09
C MET A 29 -11.92 7.41 49.81
N ARG A 30 -10.67 7.70 50.24
CA ARG A 30 -9.82 7.15 51.34
C ARG A 30 -9.08 5.82 51.14
N ARG A 31 -7.74 5.89 51.21
CA ARG A 31 -6.96 5.29 52.32
C ARG A 31 -5.49 5.72 52.34
N ASN A 32 -5.06 6.10 53.55
CA ASN A 32 -3.72 6.48 53.94
C ASN A 32 -2.72 5.32 53.80
N LEU A 33 -1.50 5.60 53.34
CA LEU A 33 -0.32 4.95 53.89
C LEU A 33 0.87 5.90 53.90
N LEU A 34 1.22 6.33 55.11
CA LEU A 34 2.46 7.00 55.45
C LEU A 34 3.61 6.02 55.27
N ILE A 35 4.64 6.40 54.51
CA ILE A 35 5.99 5.87 54.69
C ILE A 35 6.92 7.07 54.83
N LEU A 36 7.36 7.29 56.07
CA LEU A 36 8.52 8.10 56.39
C LEU A 36 9.78 7.35 55.91
N CYS A 37 10.60 8.00 55.10
CA CYS A 37 12.03 7.76 55.08
C CYS A 37 12.75 9.10 55.28
N ALA A 38 13.57 9.14 56.33
CA ALA A 38 14.31 10.31 56.77
C ALA A 38 15.68 10.40 56.07
N LEU A 39 16.21 11.64 56.07
CA LEU A 39 17.61 12.03 55.86
C LEU A 39 18.05 11.96 54.37
N VAL A 40 18.60 13.02 53.78
CA VAL A 40 19.84 13.71 54.19
C VAL A 40 19.79 15.20 53.81
N TRP A 41 20.32 16.01 54.72
CA TRP A 41 20.51 17.46 54.64
C TRP A 41 21.64 17.81 53.66
N GLY A 42 21.35 18.68 52.70
CA GLY A 42 22.33 19.35 51.86
C GLY A 42 21.79 20.71 51.42
N ALA A 43 21.85 21.70 52.31
CA ALA A 43 21.39 23.06 52.05
C ALA A 43 22.48 23.84 51.30
N GLY A 44 22.42 23.81 49.97
CA GLY A 44 23.02 24.84 49.10
C GLY A 44 21.92 25.83 48.66
N PRO A 45 22.24 27.11 48.43
CA PRO A 45 21.24 28.07 47.99
C PRO A 45 20.83 27.76 46.56
N VAL A 46 19.69 27.09 46.38
CA VAL A 46 19.05 26.98 45.07
C VAL A 46 18.24 28.25 44.89
N ALA A 47 18.75 29.14 44.02
CA ALA A 47 18.00 30.29 43.56
C ALA A 47 16.64 29.83 43.00
N ALA A 48 15.57 30.46 43.46
CA ALA A 48 14.23 30.18 42.95
C ALA A 48 14.16 30.54 41.46
N VAL A 49 14.08 29.53 40.61
CA VAL A 49 13.73 29.69 39.19
C VAL A 49 12.22 29.91 39.13
N PRO A 50 11.72 30.99 38.49
CA PRO A 50 10.29 31.15 38.28
C PRO A 50 9.82 30.04 37.35
N GLN A 51 9.06 29.08 37.87
CA GLN A 51 8.33 28.14 37.04
C GLN A 51 7.11 28.87 36.49
N THR A 52 7.24 29.45 35.30
CA THR A 52 6.09 29.69 34.43
C THR A 52 5.56 28.33 34.00
N LEU A 53 4.70 27.75 34.84
CA LEU A 53 3.70 26.80 34.38
C LEU A 53 2.86 27.53 33.33
N ASP A 54 2.61 26.84 32.21
CA ASP A 54 1.72 27.20 31.10
C ASP A 54 2.43 27.51 29.77
N ALA A 55 3.18 26.53 29.28
CA ALA A 55 3.32 26.33 27.84
C ALA A 55 3.03 24.86 27.53
N LYS A 56 1.77 24.56 27.18
CA LYS A 56 1.40 23.30 26.55
C LYS A 56 2.31 23.12 25.34
N LEU A 57 3.12 22.07 25.35
CA LEU A 57 3.97 21.72 24.20
C LEU A 57 3.13 21.79 22.92
N PRO A 58 3.65 22.36 21.82
CA PRO A 58 2.94 22.28 20.55
C PRO A 58 2.65 20.80 20.26
N PRO A 59 1.44 20.46 19.79
CA PRO A 59 1.14 19.08 19.42
C PRO A 59 2.21 18.60 18.44
N ALA A 60 2.62 17.33 18.61
CA ALA A 60 3.49 16.70 17.64
C ALA A 60 2.88 16.91 16.25
N PRO A 61 3.68 17.21 15.22
CA PRO A 61 3.15 17.28 13.87
C PRO A 61 2.42 15.97 13.60
N GLU A 62 1.12 16.09 13.31
CA GLU A 62 0.27 14.95 12.96
C GLU A 62 0.96 14.16 11.84
N PRO A 63 0.86 12.83 11.84
CA PRO A 63 1.42 12.01 10.78
C PRO A 63 1.00 12.61 9.45
N THR A 64 1.95 12.82 8.55
CA THR A 64 1.66 13.24 7.18
C THR A 64 0.76 12.18 6.57
N VAL A 65 -0.55 12.41 6.64
CA VAL A 65 -1.56 11.58 5.99
C VAL A 65 -1.23 11.66 4.53
N HIS A 66 -0.66 10.58 3.97
CA HIS A 66 -0.73 10.35 2.54
C HIS A 66 -2.20 10.60 2.17
N PRO A 67 -2.50 11.51 1.22
CA PRO A 67 -3.87 11.91 0.94
C PRO A 67 -4.74 10.65 0.80
N LEU A 68 -5.88 10.63 1.49
CA LEU A 68 -6.75 9.46 1.54
C LEU A 68 -7.15 9.10 0.10
N ILE A 69 -6.67 7.94 -0.37
CA ILE A 69 -7.02 7.41 -1.68
C ILE A 69 -8.49 7.00 -1.64
N SER A 70 -9.30 7.59 -2.51
CA SER A 70 -10.75 7.39 -2.60
C SER A 70 -11.18 6.73 -3.91
N ARG A 71 -10.36 6.87 -4.95
CA ARG A 71 -10.61 6.34 -6.29
C ARG A 71 -9.57 5.30 -6.68
N ILE A 72 -9.92 4.02 -6.52
CA ILE A 72 -9.06 2.89 -6.91
C ILE A 72 -9.70 2.17 -8.09
N ALA A 73 -8.93 2.05 -9.16
CA ALA A 73 -9.26 1.19 -10.30
C ALA A 73 -8.41 -0.08 -10.24
N PHE A 74 -8.96 -1.19 -10.69
CA PHE A 74 -8.21 -2.44 -10.77
C PHE A 74 -8.56 -3.21 -12.04
N GLY A 75 -7.61 -4.00 -12.52
CA GLY A 75 -7.81 -4.83 -13.70
C GLY A 75 -6.96 -6.10 -13.74
N SER A 76 -7.41 -7.08 -14.53
CA SER A 76 -6.74 -8.37 -14.73
C SER A 76 -7.05 -8.93 -16.12
N CYS A 77 -6.41 -10.07 -16.45
CA CYS A 77 -6.76 -10.92 -17.58
C CYS A 77 -6.67 -10.22 -18.95
N GLN A 78 -5.70 -9.31 -19.08
CA GLN A 78 -5.40 -8.67 -20.36
C GLN A 78 -4.33 -9.47 -21.10
N THR A 79 -4.45 -9.55 -22.42
CA THR A 79 -3.38 -10.09 -23.26
C THR A 79 -2.56 -8.97 -23.88
N GLN A 80 -1.24 -9.12 -23.83
CA GLN A 80 -0.26 -8.29 -24.53
C GLN A 80 -0.47 -8.29 -26.06
N ASP A 81 -1.20 -9.27 -26.60
CA ASP A 81 -1.41 -9.44 -28.03
C ASP A 81 -2.51 -8.55 -28.59
N GLU A 82 -3.45 -8.11 -27.75
CA GLU A 82 -4.61 -7.31 -28.16
C GLU A 82 -4.46 -5.82 -27.83
N PRO A 83 -5.25 -4.93 -28.45
CA PRO A 83 -5.42 -3.56 -27.99
C PRO A 83 -5.98 -3.50 -26.55
N LEU A 84 -5.62 -2.45 -25.80
CA LEU A 84 -6.07 -2.24 -24.41
C LEU A 84 -6.96 -0.97 -24.27
N PRO A 85 -8.04 -0.83 -25.07
CA PRO A 85 -8.82 0.41 -25.11
C PRO A 85 -9.48 0.75 -23.77
N ILE A 86 -9.76 -0.27 -22.94
CA ILE A 86 -10.37 -0.10 -21.62
C ILE A 86 -9.51 0.76 -20.68
N LEU A 87 -8.18 0.77 -20.84
CA LEU A 87 -7.30 1.63 -20.04
C LEU A 87 -7.54 3.12 -20.31
N ARG A 88 -8.11 3.49 -21.46
CA ARG A 88 -8.53 4.87 -21.73
C ARG A 88 -9.74 5.25 -20.88
N THR A 89 -10.73 4.36 -20.79
CA THR A 89 -11.91 4.54 -19.93
C THR A 89 -11.52 4.58 -18.46
N VAL A 90 -10.52 3.80 -18.04
CA VAL A 90 -9.94 3.90 -16.70
C VAL A 90 -9.39 5.30 -16.44
N LEU A 91 -8.62 5.85 -17.37
CA LEU A 91 -8.05 7.20 -17.23
C LEU A 91 -9.10 8.30 -17.18
N GLU A 92 -10.21 8.16 -17.93
CA GLU A 92 -11.35 9.09 -17.89
C GLU A 92 -12.04 9.14 -16.51
N TRP A 93 -11.89 8.08 -15.70
CA TRP A 93 -12.41 8.06 -14.33
C TRP A 93 -11.45 8.69 -13.30
N GLU A 94 -10.25 9.11 -13.73
CA GLU A 94 -9.25 9.79 -12.90
C GLU A 94 -8.90 9.03 -11.59
N PRO A 95 -8.51 7.75 -11.65
CA PRO A 95 -8.11 7.00 -10.47
C PRO A 95 -6.86 7.59 -9.82
N GLU A 96 -6.80 7.49 -8.50
CA GLU A 96 -5.64 7.87 -7.69
C GLU A 96 -4.64 6.70 -7.58
N LEU A 97 -5.10 5.47 -7.83
CA LEU A 97 -4.31 4.24 -7.87
C LEU A 97 -4.91 3.25 -8.88
N PHE A 98 -4.05 2.61 -9.67
CA PHE A 98 -4.40 1.44 -10.46
C PHE A 98 -3.73 0.18 -9.91
N ILE A 99 -4.51 -0.89 -9.74
CA ILE A 99 -4.01 -2.18 -9.26
C ILE A 99 -4.22 -3.24 -10.34
N TYR A 100 -3.12 -3.78 -10.85
CA TYR A 100 -3.11 -4.98 -11.65
C TYR A 100 -3.23 -6.21 -10.74
N LEU A 101 -4.26 -7.04 -10.95
CA LEU A 101 -4.62 -8.14 -10.05
C LEU A 101 -4.09 -9.51 -10.47
N GLY A 102 -3.25 -9.58 -11.50
CA GLY A 102 -2.76 -10.82 -12.09
C GLY A 102 -3.27 -11.03 -13.51
N ASP A 103 -2.77 -12.07 -14.18
CA ASP A 103 -2.88 -12.26 -15.62
C ASP A 103 -2.55 -10.97 -16.38
N ASN A 104 -1.43 -10.35 -16.01
CA ASN A 104 -1.03 -9.06 -16.60
C ASN A 104 -0.59 -9.24 -18.05
N ILE A 105 -0.06 -10.44 -18.34
CA ILE A 105 0.24 -11.00 -19.64
C ILE A 105 -0.13 -12.50 -19.63
N TYR A 106 -0.30 -13.09 -20.81
CA TYR A 106 -0.41 -14.55 -20.96
C TYR A 106 0.99 -15.13 -21.21
N GLY A 107 1.71 -15.43 -20.13
CA GLY A 107 3.14 -15.78 -20.13
C GLY A 107 3.46 -17.13 -20.75
N ASP A 108 2.66 -18.18 -20.53
CA ASP A 108 2.63 -19.50 -21.20
C ASP A 108 3.88 -19.92 -21.99
N THR A 109 5.01 -19.99 -21.31
CA THR A 109 6.33 -20.33 -21.85
C THR A 109 7.26 -20.83 -20.74
N ASN A 110 8.11 -21.79 -21.08
CA ASN A 110 9.27 -22.19 -20.28
C ASN A 110 10.55 -21.44 -20.66
N ASP A 111 10.50 -20.60 -21.71
CA ASP A 111 11.59 -19.75 -22.14
C ASP A 111 11.44 -18.34 -21.53
N MET A 112 12.32 -18.00 -20.59
CA MET A 112 12.28 -16.74 -19.85
C MET A 112 12.56 -15.52 -20.75
N ALA A 113 13.26 -15.68 -21.87
CA ALA A 113 13.42 -14.61 -22.85
C ALA A 113 12.09 -14.32 -23.57
N VAL A 114 11.27 -15.35 -23.81
CA VAL A 114 9.91 -15.18 -24.35
C VAL A 114 9.01 -14.50 -23.33
N LEU A 115 9.10 -14.85 -22.05
CA LEU A 115 8.33 -14.20 -20.98
C LEU A 115 8.68 -12.71 -20.87
N GLU A 116 9.98 -12.38 -20.85
CA GLU A 116 10.46 -11.00 -20.84
C GLU A 116 9.99 -10.22 -22.08
N ALA A 117 10.03 -10.85 -23.27
CA ALA A 117 9.54 -10.24 -24.50
C ALA A 117 8.02 -9.96 -24.47
N LYS A 118 7.23 -10.83 -23.82
CA LYS A 118 5.78 -10.61 -23.64
C LYS A 118 5.50 -9.41 -22.72
N TYR A 119 6.24 -9.27 -21.62
CA TYR A 119 6.17 -8.06 -20.79
C TYR A 119 6.61 -6.82 -21.57
N ALA A 120 7.69 -6.89 -22.35
CA ALA A 120 8.12 -5.79 -23.19
C ALA A 120 7.03 -5.38 -24.21
N LYS A 121 6.27 -6.36 -24.74
CA LYS A 121 5.14 -6.11 -25.62
C LYS A 121 4.01 -5.35 -24.92
N LEU A 122 3.68 -5.70 -23.67
CA LEU A 122 2.74 -4.91 -22.84
C LEU A 122 3.29 -3.49 -22.61
N GLY A 123 4.54 -3.37 -22.16
CA GLY A 123 5.19 -2.08 -21.89
C GLY A 123 5.28 -1.16 -23.11
N ALA A 124 5.26 -1.71 -24.32
CA ALA A 124 5.27 -0.95 -25.57
C ALA A 124 3.91 -0.31 -25.91
N LYS A 125 2.79 -0.80 -25.35
CA LYS A 125 1.43 -0.33 -25.68
C LYS A 125 1.25 1.13 -25.28
N LYS A 126 0.67 1.93 -26.16
CA LYS A 126 0.41 3.35 -25.91
C LYS A 126 -0.55 3.55 -24.73
N GLU A 127 -1.52 2.66 -24.57
CA GLU A 127 -2.51 2.70 -23.50
C GLU A 127 -1.87 2.40 -22.14
N PHE A 128 -1.00 1.38 -22.07
CA PHE A 128 -0.25 1.06 -20.86
C PHE A 128 0.73 2.19 -20.47
N LYS A 129 1.44 2.76 -21.45
CA LYS A 129 2.31 3.92 -21.22
C LYS A 129 1.53 5.12 -20.69
N ALA A 130 0.35 5.40 -21.24
CA ALA A 130 -0.51 6.49 -20.78
C ALA A 130 -0.99 6.26 -19.33
N LEU A 131 -1.37 5.03 -18.99
CA LEU A 131 -1.73 4.65 -17.61
C LEU A 131 -0.57 4.91 -16.64
N ARG A 132 0.60 4.32 -16.92
CA ARG A 132 1.80 4.42 -16.07
C ARG A 132 2.33 5.84 -15.93
N ALA A 133 2.15 6.69 -16.95
CA ALA A 133 2.54 8.08 -16.90
C ALA A 133 1.60 8.96 -16.05
N SER A 134 0.34 8.54 -15.88
CA SER A 134 -0.71 9.37 -15.29
C SER A 134 -1.10 8.92 -13.88
N VAL A 135 -1.04 7.61 -13.59
CA VAL A 135 -1.61 7.01 -12.38
C VAL A 135 -0.55 6.12 -11.71
N PRO A 136 -0.31 6.28 -10.39
CA PRO A 136 0.44 5.29 -9.63
C PRO A 136 -0.10 3.89 -9.88
N THR A 137 0.75 2.98 -10.34
CA THR A 137 0.33 1.64 -10.76
C THR A 137 1.14 0.60 -10.00
N ILE A 138 0.45 -0.28 -9.29
CA ILE A 138 1.02 -1.47 -8.63
C ILE A 138 0.42 -2.73 -9.26
N ALA A 139 1.09 -3.86 -9.10
CA ALA A 139 0.66 -5.12 -9.68
C ALA A 139 0.96 -6.27 -8.74
N THR A 140 0.05 -7.24 -8.71
CA THR A 140 0.33 -8.62 -8.30
C THR A 140 0.29 -9.54 -9.52
N TRP A 141 0.65 -10.80 -9.33
CA TRP A 141 0.67 -11.83 -10.37
C TRP A 141 -0.45 -12.86 -10.19
N ASP A 142 -0.76 -13.58 -11.27
CA ASP A 142 -1.50 -14.85 -11.25
C ASP A 142 -0.73 -15.92 -12.05
N ASP A 143 -1.27 -17.12 -12.19
CA ASP A 143 -0.66 -18.28 -12.86
C ASP A 143 0.03 -17.95 -14.21
N HIS A 144 -0.61 -17.21 -15.10
CA HIS A 144 -0.02 -16.88 -16.40
C HIS A 144 1.23 -15.99 -16.31
N ASP A 145 1.36 -15.17 -15.27
CA ASP A 145 2.57 -14.39 -15.00
C ASP A 145 3.73 -15.28 -14.51
N TYR A 146 3.46 -16.49 -13.98
CA TYR A 146 4.51 -17.50 -13.72
C TYR A 146 5.06 -18.12 -15.01
N GLY A 147 4.34 -17.97 -16.13
CA GLY A 147 4.70 -18.54 -17.41
C GLY A 147 3.91 -19.81 -17.79
N ALA A 148 2.85 -20.20 -17.08
CA ALA A 148 1.99 -21.30 -17.51
C ALA A 148 0.60 -21.24 -16.87
N ASN A 149 -0.40 -21.78 -17.57
CA ASN A 149 -1.75 -21.99 -17.04
C ASN A 149 -1.73 -22.95 -15.83
N ASP A 150 -2.54 -22.65 -14.82
CA ASP A 150 -2.61 -23.34 -13.52
C ASP A 150 -1.26 -23.47 -12.78
N ALA A 151 -0.29 -22.62 -13.12
CA ALA A 151 0.98 -22.53 -12.42
C ALA A 151 0.83 -21.89 -11.03
N GLY A 152 1.80 -22.18 -10.17
CA GLY A 152 1.84 -21.58 -8.85
C GLY A 152 3.16 -21.85 -8.15
N LYS A 153 3.10 -22.15 -6.86
CA LYS A 153 4.29 -22.29 -6.01
C LYS A 153 5.33 -23.30 -6.52
N ASP A 154 4.87 -24.33 -7.25
CA ASP A 154 5.67 -25.46 -7.74
C ASP A 154 6.19 -25.23 -9.18
N SER A 155 5.97 -24.05 -9.76
CA SER A 155 6.48 -23.72 -11.10
C SER A 155 8.01 -23.72 -11.13
N PRO A 156 8.65 -24.42 -12.09
CA PRO A 156 10.11 -24.59 -12.13
C PRO A 156 10.87 -23.29 -12.36
N PHE A 157 10.25 -22.30 -13.02
CA PHE A 157 10.86 -21.00 -13.34
C PHE A 157 10.30 -19.87 -12.49
N ARG A 158 9.66 -20.18 -11.36
CA ARG A 158 9.00 -19.18 -10.50
C ARG A 158 9.92 -18.03 -10.10
N LYS A 159 11.19 -18.31 -9.78
CA LYS A 159 12.14 -17.28 -9.34
C LYS A 159 12.49 -16.35 -10.50
N GLU A 160 12.74 -16.91 -11.68
CA GLU A 160 13.06 -16.18 -12.89
C GLU A 160 11.87 -15.33 -13.35
N SER A 161 10.67 -15.91 -13.35
CA SER A 161 9.42 -15.18 -13.64
C SER A 161 9.21 -14.03 -12.66
N LYS A 162 9.48 -14.23 -11.36
CA LYS A 162 9.44 -13.16 -10.35
C LYS A 162 10.46 -12.06 -10.63
N ASP A 163 11.68 -12.41 -10.97
CA ASP A 163 12.74 -11.44 -11.28
C ASP A 163 12.37 -10.60 -12.51
N ILE A 164 11.79 -11.21 -13.55
CA ILE A 164 11.25 -10.53 -14.73
C ILE A 164 10.08 -9.62 -14.35
N PHE A 165 9.13 -10.12 -13.56
CA PHE A 165 7.97 -9.35 -13.08
C PHE A 165 8.42 -8.09 -12.35
N LEU A 166 9.27 -8.23 -11.32
CA LEU A 166 9.74 -7.10 -10.52
C LEU A 166 10.59 -6.11 -11.33
N LYS A 167 11.35 -6.61 -12.31
CA LYS A 167 12.09 -5.76 -13.26
C LYS A 167 11.12 -4.95 -14.13
N PHE A 168 10.11 -5.59 -14.72
CA PHE A 168 9.13 -4.92 -15.59
C PHE A 168 8.35 -3.84 -14.85
N TRP A 169 7.89 -4.12 -13.63
CA TRP A 169 7.13 -3.16 -12.82
C TRP A 169 7.98 -2.06 -12.18
N ASN A 170 9.30 -2.12 -12.36
CA ASN A 170 10.28 -1.21 -11.77
C ASN A 170 10.20 -1.18 -10.23
N GLU A 171 10.12 -2.37 -9.62
CA GLU A 171 10.12 -2.52 -8.17
C GLU A 171 11.42 -1.95 -7.57
N PRO A 172 11.37 -1.12 -6.51
CA PRO A 172 12.57 -0.58 -5.87
C PRO A 172 13.54 -1.64 -5.34
N ASN A 173 14.79 -1.23 -5.12
CA ASN A 173 15.78 -1.99 -4.38
C ASN A 173 16.41 -1.07 -3.31
N PRO A 174 16.19 -1.30 -2.00
CA PRO A 174 15.56 -2.49 -1.41
C PRO A 174 14.02 -2.48 -1.52
N SER A 175 13.41 -3.68 -1.51
CA SER A 175 11.98 -3.84 -1.25
C SER A 175 11.65 -5.22 -0.68
N LEU A 176 10.65 -5.30 0.21
CA LEU A 176 10.23 -6.55 0.85
C LEU A 176 9.83 -7.62 -0.18
N ARG A 177 9.30 -7.20 -1.33
CA ARG A 177 8.89 -8.07 -2.42
C ARG A 177 10.06 -8.81 -3.05
N ARG A 178 11.29 -8.29 -2.93
CA ARG A 178 12.51 -8.97 -3.37
C ARG A 178 12.97 -10.04 -2.38
N ASP A 179 12.54 -9.96 -1.12
CA ASP A 179 13.08 -10.77 -0.01
C ASP A 179 12.29 -12.05 0.29
N HIS A 180 11.10 -12.23 -0.29
CA HIS A 180 10.26 -13.44 -0.10
C HIS A 180 9.82 -14.07 -1.43
N ASP A 181 9.42 -15.34 -1.46
CA ASP A 181 9.13 -16.05 -2.73
C ASP A 181 7.88 -15.54 -3.48
N GLY A 182 7.03 -14.73 -2.84
CA GLY A 182 5.83 -14.13 -3.43
C GLY A 182 6.04 -12.78 -4.09
N ILE A 183 4.95 -12.21 -4.58
CA ILE A 183 4.81 -10.87 -5.17
C ILE A 183 3.82 -10.07 -4.34
#